data_AF-A0A812I8W8-F1
#
_entry.id   AF-A0A812I8W8-F1
#
_cell.length_a   1.000
_cell.length_b   1.000
_cell.length_c   1.000
_cell.angle_alpha   90.00
_cell.angle_beta   90.00
_cell.angle_gamma   90.00
#
_symmetry.space_group_name_H-M   'P 1'
#
loop_
_entity.id
_entity.type
_entity.pdbx_description
1 polymer ?
#
loop_
_entity_poly.entity_id
_entity_poly.type
_entity_poly.pdbx_seq_one_letter_code
_entity_poly.pdbx_strand_id
1 'polypeptide(L)'
;MLPLTCAAVVRLVKKFHGNGNVADQMGSGMWLLSMAKQVLPIQGGRREFSETKLGEHEAEILQTMQWQIREPLQQQLLTVYCRRFGALTSQQYEPEIAWVKQKSMFFARLLLFVEATSTRNPPRKFALGMFCLGLAWRQMLSQECLACLCPDDVQVADWISALQQLNLPGHVEPAPHSLVEELPLIEAATAASRRELQVATRQVVHKLLELRANHPTMLAALNA
;
A
#
# COMPACT_ATOMS: atom_id res chain seq x y z
N MET A 1 -5.49 -24.41 -16.32
CA MET A 1 -6.39 -23.72 -15.37
C MET A 1 -5.85 -22.34 -15.01
N LEU A 2 -4.66 -22.21 -14.40
CA LEU A 2 -4.14 -20.92 -13.91
C LEU A 2 -4.24 -19.73 -14.89
N PRO A 3 -3.88 -19.84 -16.19
CA PRO A 3 -3.95 -18.69 -17.10
C PRO A 3 -5.38 -18.20 -17.37
N LEU A 4 -6.36 -19.11 -17.41
CA LEU A 4 -7.78 -18.78 -17.60
C LEU A 4 -8.33 -18.09 -16.34
N THR A 5 -8.00 -18.60 -15.16
CA THR A 5 -8.35 -17.99 -13.88
C THR A 5 -7.78 -16.57 -13.79
N CYS A 6 -6.50 -16.36 -14.12
CA CYS A 6 -5.90 -15.03 -14.14
C CYS A 6 -6.62 -14.07 -15.10
N ALA A 7 -6.94 -14.53 -16.31
CA ALA A 7 -7.68 -13.72 -17.28
C ALA A 7 -9.08 -13.35 -16.77
N ALA A 8 -9.79 -14.30 -16.16
CA ALA A 8 -11.10 -14.07 -15.57
C ALA A 8 -11.05 -13.08 -14.39
N VAL A 9 -10.08 -13.23 -13.47
CA VAL A 9 -9.85 -12.29 -12.36
C VAL A 9 -9.56 -10.88 -12.87
N VAL A 10 -8.67 -10.72 -13.86
CA VAL A 10 -8.37 -9.39 -14.44
C VAL A 10 -9.61 -8.75 -15.05
N ARG A 11 -10.44 -9.53 -15.75
CA ARG A 11 -11.68 -9.04 -16.36
C ARG A 11 -12.72 -8.66 -15.29
N LEU A 12 -12.85 -9.43 -14.22
CA LEU A 12 -13.68 -9.09 -13.06
C LEU A 12 -13.20 -7.78 -12.41
N VAL A 13 -11.90 -7.68 -12.10
CA VAL A 13 -11.32 -6.45 -11.53
C VAL A 13 -11.64 -5.24 -12.41
N LYS A 14 -11.48 -5.36 -13.74
CA LYS A 14 -11.81 -4.29 -14.70
C LYS A 14 -13.30 -3.93 -14.70
N LYS A 15 -14.21 -4.92 -14.60
CA LYS A 15 -15.67 -4.70 -14.53
C LYS A 15 -16.08 -3.98 -13.25
N PHE A 16 -15.52 -4.37 -12.10
CA PHE A 16 -15.91 -3.82 -10.80
C PHE A 16 -15.22 -2.49 -10.45
N HIS A 17 -14.05 -2.21 -11.05
CA HIS A 17 -13.31 -0.96 -10.85
C HIS A 17 -13.50 0.03 -12.03
N GLY A 18 -14.48 -0.22 -12.90
CA GLY A 18 -14.70 0.51 -14.15
C GLY A 18 -14.91 2.03 -13.99
N ASN A 19 -14.36 2.77 -14.95
CA ASN A 19 -14.42 4.23 -15.21
C ASN A 19 -13.56 5.18 -14.35
N GLY A 20 -12.99 4.75 -13.23
CA GLY A 20 -11.89 5.49 -12.61
C GLY A 20 -10.57 5.15 -13.31
N ASN A 21 -9.71 6.14 -13.57
CA ASN A 21 -8.39 5.98 -14.20
C ASN A 21 -7.50 4.91 -13.50
N VAL A 22 -7.73 3.62 -13.79
CA VAL A 22 -6.78 2.55 -13.43
C VAL A 22 -5.47 2.75 -14.22
N ALA A 23 -5.53 3.47 -15.35
CA ALA A 23 -4.38 3.92 -16.13
C ALA A 23 -3.42 4.84 -15.35
N ASP A 24 -3.91 5.74 -14.48
CA ASP A 24 -3.02 6.57 -13.63
C ASP A 24 -2.34 5.76 -12.52
N GLN A 25 -2.87 4.57 -12.19
CA GLN A 25 -2.19 3.63 -11.30
C GLN A 25 -1.14 2.77 -12.03
N MET A 26 -1.04 2.89 -13.36
CA MET A 26 -0.36 1.96 -14.26
C MET A 26 1.09 2.35 -14.58
N GLY A 27 1.59 3.50 -14.09
CA GLY A 27 3.03 3.80 -14.08
C GLY A 27 3.86 2.75 -13.32
N SER A 28 3.23 2.01 -12.40
CA SER A 28 3.80 0.87 -11.69
C SER A 28 3.64 -0.47 -12.41
N GLY A 29 2.87 -0.52 -13.51
CA GLY A 29 2.65 -1.72 -14.32
C GLY A 29 3.95 -2.22 -14.95
N MET A 30 4.87 -1.31 -15.25
CA MET A 30 6.17 -1.64 -15.84
C MET A 30 7.07 -2.42 -14.86
N TRP A 31 7.06 -2.06 -13.57
CA TRP A 31 7.76 -2.80 -12.52
C TRP A 31 7.11 -4.15 -12.25
N LEU A 32 5.78 -4.20 -12.20
CA LEU A 32 4.97 -5.42 -12.10
C LEU A 32 5.27 -6.41 -13.23
N LEU A 33 5.36 -5.91 -14.46
CA LEU A 33 5.74 -6.68 -15.65
C LEU A 33 7.21 -7.12 -15.58
N SER A 34 8.11 -6.29 -15.05
CA SER A 34 9.53 -6.66 -14.85
C SER A 34 9.68 -7.79 -13.82
N MET A 35 9.02 -7.67 -12.66
CA MET A 35 8.98 -8.72 -11.63
C MET A 35 8.31 -9.99 -12.15
N ALA A 36 7.17 -9.86 -12.85
CA ALA A 36 6.49 -11.00 -13.45
C ALA A 36 7.38 -11.71 -14.49
N LYS A 37 8.16 -10.97 -15.28
CA LYS A 37 9.13 -11.55 -16.23
C LYS A 37 10.32 -12.24 -15.54
N GLN A 38 10.74 -11.75 -14.36
CA GLN A 38 11.83 -12.36 -13.59
C GLN A 38 11.38 -13.59 -12.80
N VAL A 39 10.15 -13.60 -12.29
CA VAL A 39 9.62 -14.67 -11.42
C VAL A 39 8.91 -15.76 -12.22
N LEU A 40 8.28 -15.41 -13.34
CA LEU A 40 7.65 -16.36 -14.25
C LEU A 40 8.37 -16.26 -15.60
N PRO A 41 9.16 -17.27 -16.00
CA PRO A 41 9.57 -17.39 -17.39
C PRO A 41 8.31 -17.66 -18.22
N ILE A 42 7.64 -16.60 -18.68
CA ILE A 42 6.50 -16.70 -19.58
C ILE A 42 7.05 -17.08 -20.96
N GLN A 43 7.38 -18.36 -21.12
CA GLN A 43 7.43 -18.98 -22.44
C GLN A 43 6.00 -19.35 -22.80
N GLY A 44 5.33 -18.57 -23.66
CA GLY A 44 3.98 -18.93 -24.06
C GLY A 44 3.39 -18.01 -25.10
N GLY A 45 3.15 -18.57 -26.29
CA GLY A 45 2.36 -17.95 -27.34
C GLY A 45 0.98 -17.49 -26.84
N ARG A 46 0.42 -16.51 -27.55
CA ARG A 46 -0.90 -15.93 -27.32
C ARG A 46 -1.95 -17.06 -27.22
N ARG A 47 -2.36 -17.42 -25.99
CA ARG A 47 -3.49 -18.33 -25.78
C ARG A 47 -4.77 -17.51 -25.83
N GLU A 48 -5.56 -17.74 -26.86
CA GLU A 48 -6.89 -17.17 -26.98
C GLU A 48 -7.87 -18.04 -26.20
N PHE A 49 -8.60 -17.44 -25.25
CA PHE A 49 -9.70 -18.09 -24.54
C PHE A 49 -11.02 -17.65 -25.17
N SER A 50 -11.95 -18.58 -25.37
CA SER A 50 -13.29 -18.19 -25.84
C SER A 50 -14.01 -17.37 -24.77
N GLU A 51 -14.82 -16.40 -25.21
CA GLU A 51 -15.56 -15.53 -24.29
C GLU A 51 -16.50 -16.31 -23.37
N THR A 52 -17.10 -17.40 -23.87
CA THR A 52 -17.97 -18.31 -23.11
C THR A 52 -17.22 -18.94 -21.93
N LYS A 53 -16.05 -19.53 -22.19
CA LYS A 53 -15.22 -20.16 -21.14
C LYS A 53 -14.74 -19.13 -20.13
N LEU A 54 -14.43 -17.93 -20.58
CA LEU A 54 -14.04 -16.85 -19.68
C LEU A 54 -15.21 -16.44 -18.78
N GLY A 55 -16.43 -16.33 -19.32
CA GLY A 55 -17.64 -16.00 -18.57
C GLY A 55 -18.05 -17.07 -17.55
N GLU A 56 -17.93 -18.35 -17.90
CA GLU A 56 -18.15 -19.47 -16.97
C GLU A 56 -17.17 -19.40 -15.79
N HIS A 57 -15.88 -19.17 -16.09
CA HIS A 57 -14.84 -19.07 -15.06
C HIS A 57 -15.01 -17.83 -14.17
N GLU A 58 -15.47 -16.71 -14.73
CA GLU A 58 -15.85 -15.53 -13.97
C GLU A 58 -16.98 -15.84 -12.99
N ALA A 59 -18.04 -16.52 -13.45
CA ALA A 59 -19.18 -16.89 -12.59
C ALA A 59 -18.76 -17.82 -11.45
N GLU A 60 -17.88 -18.80 -11.72
CA GLU A 60 -17.32 -19.70 -10.71
C GLU A 60 -16.53 -18.93 -9.63
N ILE A 61 -15.68 -17.98 -10.04
CA ILE A 61 -14.94 -17.11 -9.12
C ILE A 61 -15.91 -16.29 -8.25
N LEU A 62 -16.92 -15.69 -8.88
CA LEU A 62 -17.92 -14.89 -8.18
C LEU A 62 -18.72 -15.69 -7.16
N GLN A 63 -19.15 -16.89 -7.52
CA GLN A 63 -19.83 -17.82 -6.61
C GLN A 63 -18.93 -18.23 -5.45
N THR A 64 -17.66 -18.54 -5.73
CA THR A 64 -16.66 -18.86 -4.71
C THR A 64 -16.46 -17.71 -3.72
N MET A 65 -16.45 -16.47 -4.23
CA MET A 65 -16.38 -15.26 -3.41
C MET A 65 -17.72 -14.86 -2.78
N GLN A 66 -18.77 -15.68 -2.92
CA GLN A 66 -20.13 -15.37 -2.45
C GLN A 66 -20.63 -13.99 -2.92
N TRP A 67 -20.22 -13.57 -4.11
CA TRP A 67 -20.51 -12.26 -4.68
C TRP A 67 -20.01 -11.06 -3.85
N GLN A 68 -19.11 -11.28 -2.88
CA GLN A 68 -18.54 -10.23 -2.03
C GLN A 68 -17.29 -9.63 -2.67
N ILE A 69 -17.48 -8.63 -3.54
CA ILE A 69 -16.39 -8.00 -4.32
C ILE A 69 -16.15 -6.55 -3.86
N ARG A 70 -16.96 -6.07 -2.90
CA ARG A 70 -16.97 -4.67 -2.44
C ARG A 70 -16.07 -4.43 -1.22
N GLU A 71 -15.08 -5.27 -0.96
CA GLU A 71 -14.11 -4.92 0.07
C GLU A 71 -13.24 -3.77 -0.42
N PRO A 72 -13.16 -2.66 0.33
CA PRO A 72 -12.35 -1.53 -0.08
C PRO A 72 -10.89 -1.97 -0.12
N LEU A 73 -10.29 -1.86 -1.30
CA LEU A 73 -8.88 -2.18 -1.47
C LEU A 73 -8.05 -1.23 -0.62
N GLN A 74 -6.94 -1.75 -0.08
CA GLN A 74 -5.97 -0.94 0.67
C GLN A 74 -5.60 0.36 -0.07
N GLN A 75 -5.43 0.28 -1.39
CA GLN A 75 -5.11 1.42 -2.26
C GLN A 75 -6.19 2.50 -2.29
N GLN A 76 -7.47 2.10 -2.23
CA GLN A 76 -8.60 3.02 -2.18
C GLN A 76 -8.62 3.75 -0.83
N LEU A 77 -8.47 3.02 0.27
CA LEU A 77 -8.42 3.60 1.62
C LEU A 77 -7.26 4.58 1.78
N LEU A 78 -6.07 4.19 1.32
CA LEU A 78 -4.90 5.07 1.31
C LEU A 78 -5.14 6.34 0.48
N THR A 79 -5.76 6.21 -0.70
CA THR A 79 -6.13 7.38 -1.53
C THR A 79 -7.08 8.31 -0.79
N VAL A 80 -8.06 7.76 -0.06
CA VAL A 80 -9.00 8.54 0.74
C VAL A 80 -8.27 9.26 1.88
N TYR A 81 -7.38 8.58 2.61
CA TYR A 81 -6.61 9.19 3.71
C TYR A 81 -5.72 10.33 3.20
N CYS A 82 -4.95 10.09 2.14
CA CYS A 82 -4.12 11.12 1.51
C CYS A 82 -4.95 12.33 1.02
N ARG A 83 -6.09 12.09 0.37
CA ARG A 83 -6.98 13.17 -0.10
C ARG A 83 -7.56 13.98 1.05
N ARG A 84 -8.04 13.32 2.10
CA ARG A 84 -8.59 13.99 3.30
C ARG A 84 -7.51 14.79 4.02
N PHE A 85 -6.33 14.22 4.21
CA PHE A 85 -5.20 14.91 4.81
C PHE A 85 -4.75 16.12 3.98
N GLY A 86 -4.71 15.99 2.66
CA GLY A 86 -4.44 17.12 1.75
C GLY A 86 -5.49 18.22 1.86
N ALA A 87 -6.78 17.87 1.97
CA ALA A 87 -7.84 18.86 2.19
C ALA A 87 -7.73 19.56 3.55
N LEU A 88 -7.43 18.81 4.62
CA LEU A 88 -7.25 19.34 5.98
C LEU A 88 -6.03 20.28 6.09
N THR A 89 -5.01 20.05 5.26
CA THR A 89 -3.79 20.87 5.21
C THR A 89 -3.83 21.92 4.10
N SER A 90 -5.01 22.22 3.53
CA SER A 90 -5.17 23.19 2.44
C SER A 90 -4.22 22.96 1.25
N GLN A 91 -3.89 21.69 0.97
CA GLN A 91 -2.96 21.24 -0.08
C GLN A 91 -1.52 21.74 0.06
N GLN A 92 -1.14 22.29 1.22
CA GLN A 92 0.21 22.82 1.46
C GLN A 92 1.32 21.78 1.28
N TYR A 93 1.01 20.50 1.51
CA TYR A 93 1.94 19.37 1.43
C TYR A 93 1.60 18.41 0.28
N GLU A 94 0.99 18.90 -0.79
CA GLU A 94 0.59 18.06 -1.93
C GLU A 94 1.74 17.20 -2.50
N PRO A 95 2.97 17.72 -2.70
CA PRO A 95 4.10 16.92 -3.19
C PRO A 95 4.46 15.76 -2.24
N GLU A 96 4.51 16.02 -0.94
CA GLU A 96 4.81 15.01 0.09
C GLU A 96 3.71 13.94 0.12
N ILE A 97 2.44 14.36 0.11
CA ILE A 97 1.29 13.45 0.15
C ILE A 97 1.25 12.58 -1.12
N ALA A 98 1.57 13.15 -2.29
CA ALA A 98 1.69 12.40 -3.53
C ALA A 98 2.78 11.33 -3.44
N TRP A 99 3.95 11.69 -2.87
CA TRP A 99 5.02 10.73 -2.61
C TRP A 99 4.59 9.64 -1.63
N VAL A 100 3.96 10.02 -0.51
CA VAL A 100 3.46 9.08 0.51
C VAL A 100 2.51 8.08 -0.13
N LYS A 101 1.56 8.57 -0.92
CA LYS A 101 0.61 7.73 -1.66
C LYS A 101 1.33 6.78 -2.61
N GLN A 102 2.26 7.28 -3.43
CA GLN A 102 2.98 6.47 -4.41
C GLN A 102 3.81 5.36 -3.75
N LYS A 103 4.63 5.71 -2.75
CA LYS A 103 5.45 4.73 -2.02
C LYS A 103 4.60 3.75 -1.24
N SER A 104 3.53 4.21 -0.61
CA SER A 104 2.63 3.34 0.13
C SER A 104 1.91 2.35 -0.78
N MET A 105 1.47 2.78 -1.97
CA MET A 105 0.91 1.90 -3.00
C MET A 105 1.93 0.89 -3.52
N PHE A 106 3.20 1.29 -3.64
CA PHE A 106 4.27 0.38 -4.04
C PHE A 106 4.42 -0.76 -3.01
N PHE A 107 4.60 -0.44 -1.73
CA PHE A 107 4.77 -1.46 -0.68
C PHE A 107 3.54 -2.34 -0.52
N ALA A 108 2.34 -1.77 -0.69
CA ALA A 108 1.10 -2.53 -0.76
C ALA A 108 1.18 -3.65 -1.81
N ARG A 109 1.63 -3.31 -3.02
CA ARG A 109 1.75 -4.25 -4.13
C ARG A 109 2.84 -5.28 -3.85
N LEU A 110 3.99 -4.84 -3.35
CA LEU A 110 5.09 -5.75 -3.02
C LEU A 110 4.68 -6.79 -1.97
N LEU A 111 3.92 -6.37 -0.95
CA LEU A 111 3.41 -7.30 0.06
C LEU A 111 2.31 -8.21 -0.49
N LEU A 112 1.46 -7.73 -1.40
CA LEU A 112 0.53 -8.62 -2.11
C LEU A 112 1.27 -9.71 -2.91
N PHE A 113 2.49 -9.43 -3.41
CA PHE A 113 3.31 -10.46 -4.08
C PHE A 113 3.89 -11.48 -3.11
N VAL A 114 4.46 -11.01 -2.00
CA VAL A 114 5.14 -11.89 -1.03
C VAL A 114 4.15 -12.66 -0.16
N GLU A 115 3.00 -12.05 0.14
CA GLU A 115 2.01 -12.58 1.08
C GLU A 115 0.69 -12.96 0.41
N ALA A 116 0.69 -13.28 -0.89
CA ALA A 116 -0.52 -13.59 -1.67
C ALA A 116 -1.45 -14.66 -1.05
N THR A 117 -0.95 -15.45 -0.09
CA THR A 117 -1.67 -16.52 0.62
C THR A 117 -2.04 -16.19 2.07
N SER A 118 -1.62 -15.03 2.60
CA SER A 118 -1.82 -14.64 4.00
C SER A 118 -3.13 -13.85 4.16
N THR A 119 -4.21 -14.53 4.53
CA THR A 119 -5.53 -13.93 4.84
C THR A 119 -5.53 -13.01 6.07
N ARG A 120 -4.38 -12.71 6.68
CA ARG A 120 -4.30 -12.22 8.06
C ARG A 120 -4.41 -10.71 8.25
N ASN A 121 -4.43 -9.89 7.19
CA ASN A 121 -4.31 -8.43 7.35
C ASN A 121 -5.49 -7.68 6.76
N PRO A 122 -6.37 -7.09 7.60
CA PRO A 122 -7.46 -6.26 7.13
C PRO A 122 -6.91 -5.09 6.29
N PRO A 123 -7.40 -4.87 5.05
CA PRO A 123 -6.93 -3.80 4.17
C PRO A 123 -6.89 -2.42 4.83
N ARG A 124 -7.85 -2.14 5.74
CA ARG A 124 -7.90 -0.89 6.53
C ARG A 124 -6.70 -0.71 7.44
N LYS A 125 -6.35 -1.71 8.25
CA LYS A 125 -5.22 -1.61 9.19
C LYS A 125 -3.92 -1.39 8.44
N PHE A 126 -3.74 -2.12 7.35
CA PHE A 126 -2.53 -1.97 6.54
C PHE A 126 -2.47 -0.58 5.88
N ALA A 127 -3.58 -0.08 5.32
CA ALA A 127 -3.63 1.27 4.76
C ALA A 127 -3.34 2.36 5.80
N LEU A 128 -3.84 2.22 7.04
CA LEU A 128 -3.55 3.14 8.14
C LEU A 128 -2.07 3.16 8.49
N GLY A 129 -1.47 1.98 8.69
CA GLY A 129 -0.07 1.89 9.06
C GLY A 129 0.87 2.42 7.96
N MET A 130 0.57 2.12 6.70
CA MET A 130 1.33 2.67 5.57
C MET A 130 1.19 4.18 5.46
N PHE A 131 0.00 4.73 5.71
CA PHE A 131 -0.21 6.17 5.71
C PHE A 131 0.64 6.86 6.79
N CYS A 132 0.56 6.39 8.05
CA CYS A 132 1.38 6.93 9.15
C CYS A 132 2.88 6.78 8.88
N LEU A 133 3.31 5.62 8.40
CA LEU A 133 4.71 5.37 8.07
C LEU A 133 5.20 6.25 6.93
N GLY A 134 4.39 6.48 5.91
CA GLY A 134 4.72 7.39 4.82
C GLY A 134 4.91 8.84 5.30
N LEU A 135 4.03 9.33 6.18
CA LEU A 135 4.19 10.65 6.80
C LEU A 135 5.49 10.73 7.62
N ALA A 136 5.82 9.67 8.36
CA ALA A 136 7.08 9.57 9.11
C ALA A 136 8.30 9.62 8.18
N TRP A 137 8.29 8.88 7.06
CA TRP A 137 9.38 8.89 6.07
C TRP A 137 9.59 10.25 5.41
N ARG A 138 8.50 11.01 5.21
CA ARG A 138 8.56 12.38 4.71
C ARG A 138 8.86 13.42 5.79
N GLN A 139 9.17 12.97 7.01
CA GLN A 139 9.43 13.84 8.16
C GLN A 139 8.31 14.86 8.38
N MET A 140 7.08 14.49 8.04
CA MET A 140 5.88 15.33 8.25
C MET A 140 5.35 15.22 9.68
N LEU A 141 5.97 14.38 10.49
CA LEU A 141 5.64 14.14 11.88
C LEU A 141 6.80 14.58 12.77
N SER A 142 6.51 15.43 13.73
CA SER A 142 7.36 15.76 14.86
C SER A 142 7.76 14.50 15.64
N GLN A 143 8.87 14.60 16.37
CA GLN A 143 9.31 13.51 17.25
C GLN A 143 8.27 13.18 18.33
N GLU A 144 7.51 14.17 18.81
CA GLU A 144 6.43 14.00 19.77
C GLU A 144 5.28 13.16 19.17
N CYS A 145 4.88 13.44 17.93
CA CYS A 145 3.88 12.64 17.24
C CYS A 145 4.38 11.22 16.95
N LEU A 146 5.65 11.06 16.58
CA LEU A 146 6.26 9.73 16.38
C LEU A 146 6.30 8.92 17.68
N ALA A 147 6.61 9.55 18.81
CA ALA A 147 6.55 8.93 20.12
C ALA A 147 5.11 8.50 20.46
N CYS A 148 4.10 9.30 20.10
CA CYS A 148 2.70 8.93 20.26
C CYS A 148 2.26 7.74 19.38
N LEU A 149 2.92 7.52 18.25
CA LEU A 149 2.68 6.36 17.37
C LEU A 149 3.50 5.12 17.77
N CYS A 150 4.44 5.26 18.72
CA CYS A 150 5.23 4.16 19.25
C CYS A 150 4.31 3.18 19.99
N PRO A 151 4.44 1.87 19.77
CA PRO A 151 3.77 0.86 20.58
C PRO A 151 4.21 0.92 22.04
N ASP A 152 3.30 0.60 22.97
CA ASP A 152 3.54 0.66 24.42
C ASP A 152 4.68 -0.26 24.89
N ASP A 153 5.00 -1.30 24.13
CA ASP A 153 6.03 -2.31 24.43
C ASP A 153 7.37 -2.05 23.72
N VAL A 154 7.53 -0.91 23.05
CA VAL A 154 8.75 -0.56 22.30
C VAL A 154 9.31 0.75 22.86
N GLN A 155 10.64 0.82 23.06
CA GLN A 155 11.29 2.07 23.45
C GLN A 155 11.23 3.07 22.31
N VAL A 156 10.88 4.33 22.62
CA VAL A 156 10.71 5.40 21.62
C VAL A 156 11.99 5.61 20.79
N ALA A 157 13.17 5.53 21.40
CA ALA A 157 14.44 5.66 20.69
C ALA A 157 14.64 4.55 19.65
N ASP A 158 14.34 3.30 20.01
CA ASP A 158 14.44 2.15 19.10
C ASP A 158 13.41 2.25 17.97
N TRP A 159 12.20 2.73 18.29
CA TRP A 159 11.16 2.98 17.30
C TRP A 159 11.56 4.03 16.26
N ILE A 160 12.08 5.17 16.72
CA ILE A 160 12.58 6.24 15.82
C ILE A 160 13.74 5.70 14.99
N SER A 161 14.68 4.97 15.59
CA SER A 161 15.80 4.34 14.88
C SER A 161 15.31 3.36 13.81
N ALA A 162 14.32 2.52 14.11
CA ALA A 162 13.74 1.59 13.14
C ALA A 162 13.08 2.32 11.96
N LEU A 163 12.33 3.40 12.23
CA LEU A 163 11.73 4.23 11.18
C LEU A 163 12.80 4.90 10.30
N GLN A 164 13.86 5.42 10.91
CA GLN A 164 15.01 6.00 10.20
C GLN A 164 15.75 4.98 9.35
N GLN A 165 15.91 3.74 9.83
CA GLN A 165 16.52 2.65 9.05
C GLN A 165 15.68 2.28 7.82
N LEU A 166 14.37 2.49 7.88
CA LEU A 166 13.44 2.29 6.76
C LEU A 166 13.38 3.50 5.82
N ASN A 167 14.00 4.64 6.15
CA ASN A 167 14.08 5.76 5.23
C ASN A 167 14.85 5.34 3.97
N LEU A 168 14.20 5.52 2.82
CA LEU A 168 14.82 5.25 1.53
C LEU A 168 15.73 6.43 1.15
N PRO A 169 17.01 6.22 0.83
CA PRO A 169 17.88 7.27 0.31
C PRO A 169 17.30 7.83 -0.99
N GLY A 170 17.04 9.13 -1.02
CA GLY A 170 16.49 9.83 -2.19
C GLY A 170 15.83 11.13 -1.77
N HIS A 171 16.44 12.24 -2.17
CA HIS A 171 16.10 13.65 -1.90
C HIS A 171 14.69 13.89 -1.34
N VAL A 172 14.64 14.12 -0.03
CA VAL A 172 13.53 14.82 0.61
C VAL A 172 14.15 15.91 1.44
N GLU A 173 14.04 17.13 0.94
CA GLU A 173 14.15 18.29 1.80
C GLU A 173 13.04 18.13 2.86
N PRO A 174 13.38 18.08 4.16
CA PRO A 174 12.39 17.94 5.21
C PRO A 174 11.32 19.02 5.04
N ALA A 175 10.05 18.66 5.26
CA ALA A 175 8.97 19.61 5.13
C ALA A 175 9.30 20.87 5.95
N PRO A 176 9.26 22.08 5.35
CA PRO A 176 9.84 23.28 5.93
C PRO A 176 9.19 23.71 7.25
N HIS A 177 8.02 23.17 7.58
CA HIS A 177 7.28 23.48 8.80
C HIS A 177 6.64 22.20 9.38
N SER A 178 6.92 21.93 10.67
CA SER A 178 6.16 20.98 11.48
C SER A 178 4.71 21.43 11.50
N LEU A 179 3.80 20.48 11.28
CA LEU A 179 2.37 20.74 11.37
C LEU A 179 2.00 21.05 12.81
N VAL A 180 1.19 22.08 13.04
CA VAL A 180 0.55 22.29 14.33
C VAL A 180 -0.55 21.24 14.46
N GLU A 181 -0.55 20.47 15.56
CA GLU A 181 -1.54 19.41 15.84
C GLU A 181 -1.59 18.26 14.81
N GLU A 182 -0.41 17.68 14.51
CA GLU A 182 -0.26 16.53 13.59
C GLU A 182 -1.21 15.37 13.89
N LEU A 183 -1.30 14.96 15.16
CA LEU A 183 -2.04 13.75 15.53
C LEU A 183 -3.56 13.91 15.34
N PRO A 184 -4.21 15.00 15.81
CA PRO A 184 -5.61 15.29 15.47
C PRO A 184 -5.89 15.31 13.96
N LEU A 185 -4.97 15.86 13.15
CA LEU A 185 -5.13 15.86 11.69
C LEU A 185 -5.10 14.46 11.10
N ILE A 186 -4.22 13.58 11.60
CA ILE A 186 -4.15 12.18 11.16
C ILE A 186 -5.41 11.42 11.59
N GLU A 187 -5.86 11.59 12.84
CA GLU A 187 -7.08 10.96 13.35
C GLU A 187 -8.31 11.42 12.54
N ALA A 188 -8.42 12.71 12.24
CA ALA A 188 -9.48 13.27 11.40
C ALA A 188 -9.42 12.76 9.95
N ALA A 189 -8.24 12.70 9.34
CA ALA A 189 -8.07 12.20 7.97
C ALA A 189 -8.46 10.72 7.84
N THR A 190 -8.15 9.93 8.86
CA THR A 190 -8.30 8.47 8.84
C THR A 190 -9.59 7.96 9.47
N ALA A 191 -10.26 8.80 10.26
CA ALA A 191 -11.34 8.38 11.17
C ALA A 191 -10.93 7.14 12.00
N ALA A 192 -9.71 7.19 12.54
CA ALA A 192 -9.14 6.13 13.37
C ALA A 192 -8.64 6.74 14.69
N SER A 193 -8.76 5.98 15.77
CA SER A 193 -8.20 6.36 17.07
C SER A 193 -6.68 6.22 17.09
N ARG A 194 -6.00 6.99 17.94
CA ARG A 194 -4.56 6.81 18.24
C ARG A 194 -4.14 5.36 18.41
N ARG A 195 -4.89 4.57 19.18
CA ARG A 195 -4.58 3.16 19.43
C ARG A 195 -4.64 2.32 18.15
N GLU A 196 -5.63 2.58 17.29
CA GLU A 196 -5.69 1.91 15.98
C GLU A 196 -4.50 2.28 15.10
N LEU A 197 -4.08 3.55 15.10
CA LEU A 197 -2.92 4.04 14.36
C LEU A 197 -1.61 3.39 14.85
N GLN A 198 -1.41 3.30 16.16
CA GLN A 198 -0.24 2.62 16.76
C GLN A 198 -0.16 1.15 16.34
N VAL A 199 -1.25 0.40 16.53
CA VAL A 199 -1.31 -1.03 16.20
C VAL A 199 -1.11 -1.24 14.70
N ALA A 200 -1.73 -0.43 13.87
CA ALA A 200 -1.60 -0.49 12.42
C ALA A 200 -0.17 -0.20 11.96
N THR A 201 0.44 0.88 12.46
CA THR A 201 1.82 1.27 12.11
C THR A 201 2.82 0.19 12.53
N ARG A 202 2.68 -0.36 13.74
CA ARG A 202 3.51 -1.47 14.22
C ARG A 202 3.45 -2.68 13.29
N GLN A 203 2.25 -3.11 12.92
CA GLN A 203 2.05 -4.28 12.05
C GLN A 203 2.72 -4.08 10.68
N VAL A 204 2.62 -2.88 10.13
CA VAL A 204 3.25 -2.53 8.85
C VAL A 204 4.78 -2.51 8.98
N VAL A 205 5.32 -1.87 10.02
CA VAL A 205 6.77 -1.83 10.25
C VAL A 205 7.35 -3.23 10.38
N HIS A 206 6.70 -4.10 11.17
CA HIS A 206 7.12 -5.50 11.32
C HIS A 206 7.19 -6.22 9.96
N LYS A 207 6.12 -6.11 9.17
CA LYS A 207 6.07 -6.73 7.84
C LYS A 207 7.13 -6.21 6.89
N LEU A 208 7.42 -4.91 6.92
CA LEU A 208 8.46 -4.33 6.08
C LEU A 208 9.86 -4.76 6.52
N LEU A 209 10.09 -4.94 7.81
CA LEU A 209 11.34 -5.50 8.34
C LEU A 209 11.49 -6.98 7.97
N GLU A 210 10.44 -7.78 8.09
CA GLU A 210 10.43 -9.18 7.62
C GLU A 210 10.70 -9.27 6.12
N LEU A 211 10.02 -8.44 5.34
CA LEU A 211 10.22 -8.33 3.90
C LEU A 211 11.67 -7.95 3.56
N ARG A 212 12.28 -7.04 4.34
CA ARG A 212 13.69 -6.65 4.19
C ARG A 212 14.65 -7.78 4.49
N ALA A 213 14.41 -8.53 5.56
CA ALA A 213 15.23 -9.66 5.95
C ALA A 213 15.15 -10.80 4.92
N ASN A 214 13.95 -11.08 4.42
CA ASN A 214 13.71 -12.21 3.52
C ASN A 214 13.99 -11.90 2.04
N HIS A 215 13.88 -10.64 1.62
CA HIS A 215 13.98 -10.22 0.23
C HIS A 215 14.83 -8.95 0.03
N PRO A 216 16.13 -8.97 0.40
CA PRO A 216 16.98 -7.79 0.37
C PRO A 216 17.14 -7.18 -1.04
N THR A 217 17.11 -8.01 -2.09
CA THR A 217 17.23 -7.56 -3.48
C THR A 217 15.99 -6.79 -3.98
N MET A 218 14.79 -7.16 -3.51
CA MET A 218 13.56 -6.45 -3.87
C MET A 218 13.52 -5.05 -3.27
N LEU A 219 14.08 -4.88 -2.05
CA LEU A 219 14.20 -3.57 -1.43
C LEU A 219 15.41 -2.78 -1.93
N ALA A 220 16.50 -3.41 -2.37
CA ALA A 220 17.59 -2.69 -3.01
C ALA A 220 17.13 -1.97 -4.29
N ALA A 221 16.20 -2.58 -5.04
CA ALA A 221 15.55 -1.96 -6.19
C ALA A 221 14.62 -0.78 -5.85
N LEU A 222 14.36 -0.49 -4.57
CA LEU A 222 13.58 0.68 -4.13
C LEU A 222 14.36 1.99 -4.10
N ASN A 223 15.69 1.87 -4.04
CA ASN A 223 16.64 2.98 -3.92
C ASN A 223 17.17 3.44 -5.28
N ALA A 224 16.83 2.72 -6.36
CA ALA A 224 17.18 3.02 -7.74
C ALA A 224 16.01 3.71 -8.46
#